data_AF-A0A8I1Q314-F1
#
_entry.id   AF-A0A8I1Q314-F1
#
_cell.length_a   1.000
_cell.length_b   1.000
_cell.length_c   1.000
_cell.angle_alpha   90.00
_cell.angle_beta   90.00
_cell.angle_gamma   90.00
#
_symmetry.space_group_name_H-M   'P 1'
#
loop_
_entity.id
_entity.type
_entity.pdbx_description
1 polymer ?
#
loop_
_entity_poly.entity_id
_entity_poly.type
_entity_poly.pdbx_seq_one_letter_code
_entity_poly.pdbx_strand_id
1 'polypeptide(L)'
;MNAVAATDASVQGRAYIDALVTAGFPKDAMEVTQDLTTVGNAADSIQFSVRWAGECLVGQVGPSVAVPTALVLPLTPTGTCLVGQTRAIDW
;
A
#
# COMPACT_ATOMS: atom_id res chain seq x y z
N MET A 1 4.33 -5.00 7.91
CA MET A 1 4.41 -5.60 6.56
C MET A 1 4.61 -7.11 6.59
N ASN A 2 5.72 -7.62 7.16
CA ASN A 2 6.02 -9.07 7.17
C ASN A 2 4.92 -9.93 7.79
N ALA A 3 4.26 -9.44 8.84
CA ALA A 3 3.14 -10.14 9.47
C ALA A 3 1.97 -10.41 8.51
N VAL A 4 1.66 -9.49 7.61
CA VAL A 4 0.60 -9.67 6.59
C VAL A 4 1.13 -10.50 5.42
N ALA A 5 2.36 -10.21 4.97
CA ALA A 5 2.98 -10.88 3.83
C ALA A 5 3.19 -12.39 4.02
N ALA A 6 3.24 -12.86 5.27
CA ALA A 6 3.36 -14.27 5.61
C ALA A 6 2.00 -15.02 5.62
N THR A 7 0.91 -14.38 5.21
CA THR A 7 -0.46 -14.94 5.23
C THR A 7 -1.07 -15.00 3.84
N ASP A 8 -2.22 -15.65 3.71
CA ASP A 8 -3.02 -15.67 2.48
C ASP A 8 -3.59 -14.29 2.10
N ALA A 9 -3.48 -13.30 2.99
CA ALA A 9 -3.83 -11.90 2.73
C ALA A 9 -2.68 -11.08 2.13
N SER A 10 -1.56 -11.72 1.77
CA SER A 10 -0.35 -11.07 1.22
C SER A 10 -0.56 -10.29 -0.09
N VAL A 11 -1.67 -10.56 -0.80
CA VAL A 11 -2.09 -9.84 -2.02
C VAL A 11 -3.37 -9.02 -1.81
N GLN A 12 -3.68 -8.65 -0.56
CA GLN A 12 -4.84 -7.84 -0.22
C GLN A 12 -4.37 -6.52 0.38
N GLY A 13 -4.42 -5.43 -0.40
CA GLY A 13 -4.01 -4.10 0.03
C GLY A 13 -4.70 -3.65 1.31
N ARG A 14 -5.99 -4.00 1.49
CA ARG A 14 -6.73 -3.77 2.74
C ARG A 14 -6.02 -4.30 3.97
N ALA A 15 -5.47 -5.51 3.92
CA ALA A 15 -4.81 -6.12 5.08
C ALA A 15 -3.58 -5.32 5.51
N TYR A 16 -2.86 -4.72 4.56
CA TYR A 16 -1.74 -3.82 4.85
C TYR A 16 -2.21 -2.48 5.42
N ILE A 17 -3.29 -1.90 4.88
CA ILE A 17 -3.90 -0.68 5.42
C ILE A 17 -4.37 -0.89 6.86
N ASP A 18 -5.11 -1.96 7.14
CA ASP A 18 -5.63 -2.23 8.48
C ASP A 18 -4.49 -2.53 9.48
N ALA A 19 -3.41 -3.17 9.04
CA ALA A 19 -2.21 -3.35 9.84
C ALA A 19 -1.50 -2.02 10.17
N LEU A 20 -1.45 -1.07 9.22
CA LEU A 20 -0.88 0.26 9.44
C LEU A 20 -1.76 1.10 10.38
N VAL A 21 -3.07 1.00 10.25
CA VAL A 21 -4.03 1.64 11.18
C VAL A 21 -3.83 1.10 12.60
N THR A 22 -3.69 -0.22 12.74
CA THR A 22 -3.38 -0.86 14.03
C THR A 22 -2.06 -0.39 14.62
N ALA A 23 -1.08 -0.07 13.76
CA ALA A 23 0.21 0.51 14.16
C ALA A 23 0.14 2.01 14.50
N GLY A 24 -1.02 2.66 14.34
CA GLY A 24 -1.26 4.05 14.73
C GLY A 24 -1.18 5.08 13.61
N PHE A 25 -1.06 4.65 12.34
CA PHE A 25 -1.10 5.58 11.21
C PHE A 25 -2.54 5.94 10.84
N PRO A 26 -2.83 7.21 10.50
CA PRO A 26 -4.18 7.64 10.15
C PRO A 26 -4.54 7.18 8.73
N LYS A 27 -5.74 6.60 8.58
CA LYS A 27 -6.19 5.98 7.33
C LYS A 27 -6.37 6.97 6.18
N ASP A 28 -6.76 8.20 6.50
CA ASP A 28 -6.94 9.30 5.53
C ASP A 28 -5.62 9.83 4.94
N ALA A 29 -4.47 9.44 5.52
CA ALA A 29 -3.15 9.72 4.98
C ALA A 29 -2.62 8.59 4.09
N MET A 30 -3.42 7.56 3.80
CA MET A 30 -2.97 6.37 3.08
C MET A 30 -3.48 6.32 1.66
N GLU A 31 -2.70 5.67 0.80
CA GLU A 31 -3.12 5.27 -0.54
C GLU A 31 -2.77 3.81 -0.76
N VAL A 32 -3.50 3.15 -1.66
CA VAL A 32 -3.23 1.75 -2.02
C VAL A 32 -3.61 1.51 -3.48
N THR A 33 -2.84 0.70 -4.19
CA THR A 33 -3.15 0.28 -5.56
C THR A 33 -4.29 -0.75 -5.57
N GLN A 34 -4.78 -1.09 -6.76
CA GLN A 34 -5.76 -2.16 -6.90
C GLN A 34 -5.15 -3.52 -6.55
N ASP A 35 -5.95 -4.37 -5.90
CA ASP A 35 -5.57 -5.73 -5.52
C ASP A 35 -5.80 -6.72 -6.69
N LEU A 36 -6.58 -6.31 -7.70
CA LEU A 36 -6.96 -7.11 -8.85
C LEU A 36 -6.63 -6.39 -10.15
N THR A 37 -6.26 -7.19 -11.15
CA THR A 37 -6.14 -6.77 -12.55
C THR A 37 -7.51 -6.58 -13.19
N THR A 38 -7.56 -5.96 -14.37
CA THR A 38 -8.81 -5.74 -15.13
C THR A 38 -9.55 -7.02 -15.50
N VAL A 39 -8.86 -8.17 -15.55
CA VAL A 39 -9.44 -9.50 -15.81
C VAL A 39 -9.75 -10.29 -14.54
N GLY A 40 -9.60 -9.69 -13.36
CA GLY A 40 -9.99 -10.29 -12.07
C GLY A 40 -8.92 -11.17 -11.41
N ASN A 41 -7.71 -11.27 -11.97
CA ASN A 41 -6.61 -11.96 -11.32
C ASN A 41 -6.00 -11.08 -10.21
N ALA A 42 -5.43 -11.70 -9.18
CA ALA A 42 -4.65 -11.00 -8.15
C ALA A 42 -3.52 -10.18 -8.80
N ALA A 43 -3.29 -8.98 -8.26
CA ALA A 43 -2.16 -8.15 -8.67
C ALA A 43 -0.84 -8.83 -8.28
N ASP A 44 0.11 -8.80 -9.21
CA ASP A 44 1.44 -9.41 -9.02
C ASP A 44 2.33 -8.60 -8.06
N SER A 45 2.00 -7.31 -7.92
CA SER A 45 2.49 -6.47 -6.83
C SER A 45 1.45 -5.42 -6.45
N ILE A 46 1.46 -5.05 -5.17
CA ILE A 46 0.61 -4.00 -4.60
C ILE A 46 1.54 -2.99 -3.96
N GLN A 47 1.23 -1.71 -4.17
CA GLN A 47 1.86 -0.61 -3.46
C GLN A 47 0.85 0.04 -2.52
N PHE A 48 1.33 0.44 -1.35
CA PHE A 48 0.59 1.27 -0.42
C PHE A 48 1.50 2.37 0.11
N SER A 49 0.90 3.43 0.62
CA SER A 49 1.64 4.56 1.16
C SER A 49 1.02 5.07 2.45
N VAL A 50 1.84 5.75 3.25
CA VAL A 50 1.37 6.62 4.33
C VAL A 50 2.09 7.96 4.19
N ARG A 51 1.33 9.04 4.07
CA ARG A 51 1.87 10.39 4.16
C ARG A 51 2.19 10.71 5.62
N TRP A 52 3.44 11.02 5.91
CA TRP A 52 3.92 11.31 7.25
C TRP A 52 5.05 12.34 7.19
N ALA A 53 4.97 13.37 8.04
CA ALA A 53 6.00 14.41 8.18
C ALA A 53 6.42 15.13 6.87
N GLY A 54 5.52 15.23 5.88
CA GLY A 54 5.83 15.84 4.58
C GLY A 54 6.52 14.89 3.59
N GLU A 55 6.67 13.63 3.95
CA GLU A 55 7.19 12.55 3.12
C GLU A 55 6.18 11.40 3.03
N CYS A 56 6.56 10.37 2.28
CA CYS A 56 5.76 9.20 2.04
C CYS A 56 6.55 7.94 2.39
N LEU A 57 6.02 7.16 3.33
CA LEU A 57 6.45 5.78 3.49
C LEU A 57 5.71 4.96 2.43
N VAL A 58 6.42 4.51 1.39
CA VAL A 58 5.85 3.70 0.31
C VAL A 58 6.29 2.25 0.46
N GLY A 59 5.32 1.37 0.68
CA GLY A 59 5.51 -0.08 0.78
C GLY A 59 5.14 -0.78 -0.52
N GLN A 60 5.87 -1.85 -0.85
CA GLN A 60 5.58 -2.72 -1.98
C GLN A 60 5.66 -4.19 -1.56
N VAL A 61 4.67 -4.97 -1.99
CA VAL A 61 4.47 -6.38 -1.62
C VAL A 61 3.84 -7.15 -2.79
N GLY A 62 3.87 -8.48 -2.74
CA GLY A 62 3.22 -9.35 -3.73
C GLY A 62 4.15 -10.45 -4.27
N PRO A 63 3.63 -11.36 -5.10
CA PRO A 63 4.38 -12.54 -5.59
C PRO A 63 5.69 -12.21 -6.30
N SER A 64 5.73 -11.13 -7.09
CA SER A 64 6.96 -10.69 -7.77
C SER A 64 7.88 -9.83 -6.91
N VAL A 65 7.55 -9.62 -5.64
CA VAL A 65 8.35 -8.84 -4.69
C VAL A 65 9.06 -9.81 -3.75
N ALA A 66 10.37 -10.02 -3.98
CA ALA A 66 11.15 -11.03 -3.27
C ALA A 66 11.07 -10.92 -1.73
N VAL A 67 11.03 -9.69 -1.21
CA VAL A 67 10.83 -9.39 0.22
C VAL A 67 9.95 -8.14 0.33
N PRO A 68 8.93 -8.11 1.20
CA PRO A 68 8.19 -6.89 1.51
C PRO A 68 9.13 -5.74 1.81
N THR A 69 9.06 -4.67 1.03
CA THR A 69 9.99 -3.55 1.11
C THR A 69 9.26 -2.24 1.31
N ALA A 70 9.90 -1.28 1.96
CA ALA A 70 9.39 0.07 2.11
C ALA A 70 10.52 1.08 2.00
N LEU A 71 10.21 2.23 1.40
CA LEU A 71 11.12 3.34 1.18
C LEU A 71 10.46 4.63 1.64
N VAL A 72 11.27 5.60 2.07
CA VAL A 72 10.81 6.98 2.28
C VAL A 72 11.05 7.75 0.99
N LEU A 73 9.99 8.35 0.45
CA LEU A 73 10.01 9.10 -0.80
C LEU A 73 9.39 10.49 -0.60
N PRO A 74 9.79 11.49 -1.42
CA PRO A 74 9.13 12.78 -1.43
C PRO A 74 7.66 12.67 -1.86
N LEU A 75 6.85 13.66 -1.46
CA LEU A 75 5.51 13.85 -2.02
C LEU A 75 5.59 14.11 -3.53
N THR A 76 4.54 13.70 -4.24
CA THR A 76 4.32 14.14 -5.62
C THR A 76 4.02 15.66 -5.64
N PRO A 77 4.12 16.34 -6.80
CA PRO A 77 3.74 17.75 -6.91
C PRO A 77 2.29 18.05 -6.52
N THR A 78 1.41 17.04 -6.55
CA THR A 78 0.00 17.13 -6.13
C THR A 78 -0.20 16.86 -4.64
N GLY A 79 0.85 16.56 -3.88
CA GLY A 79 0.80 16.31 -2.44
C GLY A 79 0.32 14.91 -2.05
N THR A 80 0.30 13.98 -3.01
CA THR A 80 0.03 12.55 -2.82
C THR A 80 1.34 11.75 -2.74
N CYS A 81 1.27 10.46 -2.44
CA CYS A 81 2.44 9.59 -2.35
C CYS A 81 2.61 8.67 -3.56
N LEU A 82 1.51 8.19 -4.14
CA LEU A 82 1.53 7.30 -5.30
C LEU A 82 1.20 8.06 -6.59
N VAL A 83 1.81 7.63 -7.68
CA VAL A 83 1.54 8.14 -9.03
C VAL A 83 0.53 7.22 -9.70
N GLY A 84 -0.51 7.80 -10.29
CA GLY A 84 -1.57 7.06 -10.98
C GLY A 84 -2.88 7.03 -10.19
N GLN A 85 -3.79 6.14 -10.59
CA GLN A 85 -5.07 5.96 -9.91
C GLN A 85 -4.95 4.93 -8.79
N THR A 86 -5.22 5.39 -7.58
CA THR A 86 -5.28 4.55 -6.38
C THR A 86 -6.71 4.10 -6.13
N ARG A 87 -6.86 3.01 -5.38
CA ARG A 87 -8.16 2.52 -4.94
C ARG A 87 -8.67 3.41 -3.81
N ALA A 88 -9.94 3.81 -3.88
CA ALA A 88 -10.59 4.52 -2.79
C ALA A 88 -10.62 3.66 -1.52
N ILE A 89 -10.27 4.28 -0.38
CA ILE A 89 -10.33 3.65 0.95
C ILE A 89 -11.63 4.08 1.63
N ASP A 90 -12.73 3.41 1.30
CA ASP A 90 -14.11 3.75 1.70
C ASP A 90 -14.70 2.82 2.78
N TRP A 91 -13.83 2.17 3.54
CA TRP A 91 -14.16 1.16 4.54
C TRP A 91 -13.61 1.41 5.92
#